data_AF-A0A0D8XXQ7-F1
#
_entry.id   AF-A0A0D8XXQ7-F1
#
_cell.length_a   1.000
_cell.length_b   1.000
_cell.length_c   1.000
_cell.angle_alpha   90.00
_cell.angle_beta   90.00
_cell.angle_gamma   90.00
#
_symmetry.space_group_name_H-M   'P 1'
#
loop_
_entity.id
_entity.type
_entity.pdbx_description
1 polymer ?
#
loop_
_entity_poly.entity_id
_entity_poly.type
_entity_poly.pdbx_seq_one_letter_code
_entity_poly.pdbx_strand_id
1 'polypeptide(L)'
;MLSFSVVDTDSSSTDGDEGGPDLDLGAFELVDSGMTAETLLSTEEPVIYHKNLPVHSVHHDTVQTEAALMNLMSAPSSMLTGAIPPTMVEDNYCFVVDGEQVRMSDILGDDQWWRHTSRPTKYFYSEDLRQFHRVNCIAVKGKVIAAKLASNSAKARTMAAESSASTPRSSMSGASARPFNRDKVPLTNVYKVIRFYSFWKTCTSFHRIVTMIDRVIETDHTNPDFKKRLFVQYLWRNAKSIEKARVRKEFDPKRQRLLRFVNDSMSQKRSHRT
;
A
#
# COMPACT_ATOMS: atom_id res chain seq x y z
N MET A 1 -17.80 21.08 68.32
CA MET A 1 -17.74 21.88 69.56
C MET A 1 -16.34 21.71 70.14
N LEU A 2 -15.72 22.84 70.47
CA LEU A 2 -14.56 23.05 71.35
C LEU A 2 -13.16 22.64 70.86
N SER A 3 -12.47 23.71 70.45
CA SER A 3 -11.03 23.94 70.40
C SER A 3 -10.33 23.72 71.74
N PHE A 4 -9.04 23.37 71.73
CA PHE A 4 -8.02 24.07 72.53
C PHE A 4 -6.64 23.98 71.85
N SER A 5 -6.02 25.16 71.75
CA SER A 5 -4.64 25.44 71.34
C SER A 5 -3.74 25.60 72.56
N VAL A 6 -2.41 25.46 72.40
CA VAL A 6 -1.28 26.31 72.91
C VAL A 6 0.05 25.56 72.60
N VAL A 7 0.95 25.96 71.69
CA VAL A 7 1.99 27.04 71.59
C VAL A 7 3.13 27.04 72.64
N ASP A 8 4.36 26.83 72.17
CA ASP A 8 5.67 27.44 72.54
C ASP A 8 6.66 26.96 71.44
N THR A 9 7.19 27.74 70.48
CA THR A 9 8.01 28.96 70.41
C THR A 9 9.45 28.81 70.93
N ASP A 10 10.39 28.63 70.00
CA ASP A 10 11.67 29.37 69.90
C ASP A 10 12.22 29.13 68.47
N SER A 11 12.15 30.11 67.55
CA SER A 11 13.01 31.29 67.40
C SER A 11 14.45 30.96 66.98
N SER A 12 14.69 30.98 65.67
CA SER A 12 15.95 31.47 65.10
C SER A 12 15.69 31.98 63.67
N SER A 13 15.49 33.30 63.59
CA SER A 13 15.50 34.10 62.37
C SER A 13 16.93 34.54 62.05
N THR A 14 17.37 34.36 60.80
CA THR A 14 18.25 35.33 60.13
C THR A 14 17.82 35.48 58.67
N ASP A 15 17.65 36.75 58.32
CA ASP A 15 17.08 37.31 57.10
C ASP A 15 17.95 37.22 55.83
N GLY A 16 17.28 37.49 54.69
CA GLY A 16 17.85 38.02 53.45
C GLY A 16 17.94 36.97 52.34
N ASP A 17 17.51 37.18 51.10
CA ASP A 17 17.02 38.35 50.37
C ASP A 17 16.38 37.83 49.06
N GLU A 18 15.50 38.62 48.46
CA GLU A 18 14.69 38.30 47.28
C GLU A 18 15.50 38.02 46.00
N GLY A 19 15.05 37.09 45.15
CA GLY A 19 15.71 36.81 43.87
C GLY A 19 15.03 35.83 42.91
N GLY A 20 13.78 36.07 42.54
CA GLY A 20 13.13 35.55 41.31
C GLY A 20 12.61 34.09 41.32
N PRO A 21 11.48 33.79 40.64
CA PRO A 21 11.13 32.41 40.35
C PRO A 21 12.09 31.89 39.27
N ASP A 22 13.08 31.11 39.68
CA ASP A 22 13.89 30.32 38.78
C ASP A 22 12.95 29.26 38.17
N LEU A 23 12.44 29.58 36.97
CA LEU A 23 11.67 28.65 36.17
C LEU A 23 12.66 27.59 35.72
N ASP A 24 12.75 26.50 36.50
CA ASP A 24 13.50 25.30 36.17
C ASP A 24 12.90 24.71 34.88
N LEU A 25 13.36 25.27 33.75
CA LEU A 25 13.27 24.68 32.43
C LEU A 25 14.24 23.51 32.46
N GLY A 26 13.81 22.46 33.19
CA GLY A 26 14.49 21.19 33.31
C GLY A 26 15.01 20.83 31.94
N ALA A 27 16.32 20.97 31.81
CA ALA A 27 17.07 20.65 30.64
C ALA A 27 16.62 19.25 30.25
N PHE A 28 15.94 19.14 29.11
CA PHE A 28 15.77 17.86 28.47
C PHE A 28 17.19 17.32 28.31
N GLU A 29 17.56 16.34 29.14
CA GLU A 29 18.66 15.44 28.86
C GLU A 29 18.35 14.88 27.48
N LEU A 30 18.93 15.50 26.45
CA LEU A 30 19.19 14.89 25.17
C LEU A 30 20.17 13.76 25.45
N VAL A 31 19.62 12.65 25.93
CA VAL A 31 20.28 11.35 25.99
C VAL A 31 20.62 10.99 24.56
N ASP A 32 21.84 11.34 24.16
CA ASP A 32 22.78 10.59 23.32
C ASP A 32 22.18 9.77 22.16
N SER A 33 21.18 10.32 21.47
CA SER A 33 20.49 9.65 20.34
C SER A 33 21.12 9.98 18.98
N GLY A 34 22.16 10.83 18.94
CA GLY A 34 22.77 11.28 17.69
C GLY A 34 21.82 12.03 16.74
N MET A 35 20.66 12.49 17.23
CA MET A 35 19.66 13.19 16.43
C MET A 35 19.97 14.69 16.40
N THR A 36 20.34 15.19 15.23
CA THR A 36 20.56 16.63 15.00
C THR A 36 19.21 17.39 14.99
N ALA A 37 19.23 18.68 15.35
CA ALA A 37 18.04 19.54 15.27
C ALA A 37 17.44 19.60 13.85
N GLU A 38 18.27 19.39 12.83
CA GLU A 38 17.84 19.28 11.42
C GLU A 38 16.97 18.05 11.18
N THR A 39 17.20 16.95 11.91
CA THR A 39 16.37 15.72 11.86
C THR A 39 15.01 15.91 12.54
N LEU A 40 14.92 16.80 13.54
CA LEU A 40 13.66 17.16 14.20
C LEU A 40 12.84 18.18 13.38
N LEU A 41 13.50 18.92 12.50
CA LEU A 41 12.90 19.90 11.61
C LEU A 41 12.63 19.35 10.20
N SER A 42 13.07 18.12 9.89
CA SER A 42 12.70 17.46 8.65
C SER A 42 11.20 17.11 8.71
N THR A 43 10.45 17.57 7.72
CA THR A 43 9.02 17.26 7.57
C THR A 43 8.76 15.82 7.11
N GLU A 44 9.77 14.95 7.14
CA GLU A 44 9.66 13.56 6.72
C GLU A 44 9.19 12.73 7.91
N GLU A 45 7.93 12.28 7.87
CA GLU A 45 7.42 11.33 8.86
C GLU A 45 8.38 10.13 8.98
N PRO A 46 8.68 9.68 10.22
CA PRO A 46 9.62 8.60 10.42
C PRO A 46 9.17 7.32 9.71
N VAL A 47 10.04 6.79 8.85
CA VAL A 47 9.75 5.57 8.08
C VAL A 47 9.73 4.36 9.00
N ILE A 48 8.61 3.63 9.02
CA ILE A 48 8.47 2.40 9.79
C ILE A 48 9.20 1.27 9.06
N TYR A 49 9.95 0.43 9.79
CA TYR A 49 10.60 -0.75 9.24
C TYR A 49 10.06 -2.04 9.86
N HIS A 50 9.88 -3.07 9.04
CA HIS A 50 9.61 -4.44 9.49
C HIS A 50 10.65 -5.41 8.90
N LYS A 51 11.49 -5.99 9.76
CA LYS A 51 12.60 -6.89 9.35
C LYS A 51 13.48 -6.28 8.26
N ASN A 52 13.89 -5.02 8.46
CA ASN A 52 14.72 -4.21 7.54
C ASN A 52 14.05 -3.84 6.21
N LEU A 53 12.74 -4.09 6.05
CA LEU A 53 12.00 -3.62 4.90
C LEU A 53 11.20 -2.37 5.27
N PRO A 54 11.23 -1.31 4.44
CA PRO A 54 10.43 -0.12 4.66
C PRO A 54 8.95 -0.46 4.49
N VAL A 55 8.15 -0.07 5.48
CA VAL A 55 6.68 -0.15 5.42
C VAL A 55 6.20 1.13 4.76
N HIS A 56 5.58 1.01 3.57
CA HIS A 56 5.07 2.15 2.83
C HIS A 56 3.88 2.82 3.54
N SER A 57 3.00 2.01 4.13
CA SER A 57 1.77 2.51 4.77
C SER A 57 1.14 1.44 5.66
N VAL A 58 0.32 1.87 6.61
CA VAL A 58 -0.50 1.04 7.49
C VAL A 58 -1.97 1.31 7.20
N HIS A 59 -2.76 0.26 7.04
CA HIS A 59 -4.20 0.38 6.76
C HIS A 59 -5.00 -0.64 7.56
N HIS A 60 -6.08 -0.20 8.21
CA HIS A 60 -7.00 -1.07 8.94
C HIS A 60 -8.08 -1.71 8.06
N ASP A 61 -8.22 -1.22 6.84
CA ASP A 61 -9.14 -1.73 5.83
C ASP A 61 -8.40 -2.16 4.57
N THR A 62 -9.11 -2.88 3.70
CA THR A 62 -8.57 -3.22 2.39
C THR A 62 -8.40 -1.99 1.52
N VAL A 63 -7.17 -1.76 1.06
CA VAL A 63 -6.88 -0.66 0.14
C VAL A 63 -7.55 -0.97 -1.20
N GLN A 64 -8.39 -0.05 -1.68
CA GLN A 64 -9.09 -0.20 -2.96
C GLN A 64 -8.10 -0.22 -4.12
N THR A 65 -8.53 -0.70 -5.30
CA THR A 65 -7.60 -0.92 -6.42
C THR A 65 -6.96 0.38 -6.88
N GLU A 66 -7.77 1.42 -6.97
CA GLU A 66 -7.42 2.75 -7.43
C GLU A 66 -6.45 3.42 -6.45
N ALA A 67 -6.72 3.32 -5.14
CA ALA A 67 -5.80 3.79 -4.11
C ALA A 67 -4.47 3.02 -4.09
N ALA A 68 -4.50 1.70 -4.28
CA ALA A 68 -3.29 0.89 -4.36
C ALA A 68 -2.42 1.29 -5.57
N LEU A 69 -3.03 1.66 -6.69
CA LEU A 69 -2.29 2.19 -7.86
C LEU A 69 -1.62 3.53 -7.56
N MET A 70 -2.37 4.46 -6.97
CA MET A 70 -1.81 5.77 -6.59
C MET A 70 -0.65 5.60 -5.60
N ASN A 71 -0.80 4.75 -4.57
CA ASN A 71 0.28 4.45 -3.62
C ASN A 71 1.50 3.85 -4.32
N LEU A 72 1.27 2.90 -5.21
CA LEU A 72 2.34 2.19 -5.91
C LEU A 72 3.16 3.12 -6.82
N MET A 73 2.53 4.10 -7.48
CA MET A 73 3.23 5.04 -8.37
C MET A 73 3.80 6.26 -7.64
N SER A 74 3.20 6.70 -6.52
CA SER A 74 3.71 7.80 -5.69
C SER A 74 4.82 7.38 -4.74
N ALA A 75 4.99 6.08 -4.48
CA ALA A 75 6.03 5.57 -3.60
C ALA A 75 7.43 6.03 -4.05
N PRO A 76 8.19 6.69 -3.14
CA PRO A 76 9.55 7.10 -3.43
C PRO A 76 10.45 5.87 -3.59
N SER A 77 11.59 6.04 -4.28
CA SER A 77 12.54 4.94 -4.51
C SER A 77 13.07 4.31 -3.22
N SER A 78 13.14 5.06 -2.12
CA SER A 78 13.54 4.56 -0.79
C SER A 78 12.54 3.55 -0.19
N MET A 79 11.27 3.60 -0.60
CA MET A 79 10.22 2.67 -0.17
C MET A 79 10.11 1.44 -1.08
N LEU A 80 10.80 1.43 -2.22
CA LEU A 80 10.77 0.35 -3.19
C LEU A 80 11.75 -0.75 -2.78
N THR A 81 11.25 -1.90 -2.34
CA THR A 81 12.09 -3.03 -1.92
C THR A 81 12.33 -4.03 -3.07
N GLY A 82 13.59 -4.42 -3.28
CA GLY A 82 13.98 -5.55 -4.14
C GLY A 82 13.91 -6.92 -3.43
N ALA A 83 13.47 -6.97 -2.17
CA ALA A 83 13.35 -8.20 -1.40
C ALA A 83 11.90 -8.69 -1.29
N ILE A 84 11.73 -10.01 -1.20
CA ILE A 84 10.42 -10.66 -1.00
C ILE A 84 9.85 -10.23 0.38
N PRO A 85 8.62 -9.68 0.43
CA PRO A 85 7.99 -9.34 1.70
C PRO A 85 7.83 -10.56 2.63
N PRO A 86 7.82 -10.37 3.96
CA PRO A 86 7.82 -11.50 4.88
C PRO A 86 6.50 -12.26 4.78
N THR A 87 6.56 -13.60 4.79
CA THR A 87 5.37 -14.46 4.73
C THR A 87 4.34 -14.17 5.83
N MET A 88 4.79 -13.73 7.01
CA MET A 88 3.94 -13.39 8.15
C MET A 88 4.45 -12.11 8.82
N VAL A 89 3.52 -11.24 9.18
CA VAL A 89 3.74 -9.96 9.85
C VAL A 89 2.81 -9.81 11.06
N GLU A 90 3.22 -9.01 12.04
CA GLU A 90 2.49 -8.88 13.31
C GLU A 90 1.33 -7.88 13.27
N ASP A 91 1.38 -6.97 12.29
CA ASP A 91 0.42 -5.89 12.10
C ASP A 91 0.07 -5.68 10.62
N ASN A 92 -0.77 -4.69 10.35
CA ASN A 92 -1.24 -4.35 9.02
C ASN A 92 -0.20 -3.51 8.28
N TYR A 93 0.56 -4.15 7.40
CA TYR A 93 1.60 -3.47 6.64
C TYR A 93 1.32 -3.53 5.14
N CYS A 94 1.65 -2.44 4.46
CA CYS A 94 1.72 -2.38 3.02
C CYS A 94 3.16 -2.14 2.58
N PHE A 95 3.62 -2.96 1.64
CA PHE A 95 4.95 -2.87 1.04
C PHE A 95 4.81 -2.54 -0.44
N VAL A 96 5.75 -1.76 -0.97
CA VAL A 96 5.92 -1.53 -2.40
C VAL A 96 7.17 -2.25 -2.86
N VAL A 97 6.99 -3.24 -3.72
CA VAL A 97 8.03 -4.17 -4.15
C VAL A 97 8.41 -3.88 -5.59
N ASP A 98 9.71 -3.92 -5.88
CA ASP A 98 10.22 -3.87 -7.24
C ASP A 98 9.86 -5.16 -7.99
N GLY A 99 8.95 -5.03 -8.95
CA GLY A 99 8.45 -6.17 -9.73
C GLY A 99 9.41 -6.63 -10.82
N GLU A 100 10.48 -5.88 -11.10
CA GLU A 100 11.57 -6.33 -11.97
C GLU A 100 12.54 -7.27 -11.22
N GLN A 101 12.69 -7.07 -9.91
CA GLN A 101 13.57 -7.89 -9.06
C GLN A 101 12.86 -9.06 -8.40
N VAL A 102 11.60 -8.87 -7.99
CA VAL A 102 10.82 -9.88 -7.28
C VAL A 102 9.66 -10.36 -8.14
N ARG A 103 9.64 -11.65 -8.45
CA ARG A 103 8.52 -12.23 -9.20
C ARG A 103 7.34 -12.47 -8.28
N MET A 104 6.15 -12.33 -8.85
CA MET A 104 4.89 -12.61 -8.13
C MET A 104 4.84 -14.02 -7.53
N SER A 105 5.36 -15.02 -8.25
CA SER A 105 5.41 -16.41 -7.80
C SER A 105 6.21 -16.58 -6.51
N ASP A 106 7.21 -15.74 -6.29
CA ASP A 106 8.09 -15.84 -5.12
C ASP A 106 7.37 -15.31 -3.85
N ILE A 107 6.41 -14.40 -4.03
CA ILE A 107 5.54 -13.88 -2.95
C ILE A 107 4.37 -14.84 -2.69
N LEU A 108 3.78 -15.41 -3.73
CA LEU A 108 2.58 -16.23 -3.64
C LEU A 108 2.83 -17.73 -3.48
N GLY A 109 4.08 -18.21 -3.65
CA GLY A 109 4.43 -19.64 -3.62
C GLY A 109 4.41 -20.30 -2.25
N ASP A 110 3.95 -19.60 -1.22
CA ASP A 110 3.93 -20.04 0.18
C ASP A 110 2.57 -20.68 0.55
N ASP A 111 2.09 -21.53 -0.36
CA ASP A 111 0.81 -22.25 -0.34
C ASP A 111 0.62 -23.13 0.90
N GLN A 112 1.68 -23.46 1.63
CA GLN A 112 1.54 -24.24 2.86
C GLN A 112 0.75 -23.46 3.93
N TRP A 113 0.92 -22.12 4.00
CA TRP A 113 0.22 -21.26 4.96
C TRP A 113 -0.96 -20.51 4.38
N TRP A 114 -0.84 -20.08 3.12
CA TRP A 114 -1.85 -19.24 2.48
C TRP A 114 -2.83 -20.07 1.64
N ARG A 115 -4.09 -19.62 1.61
CA ARG A 115 -5.09 -20.11 0.65
C ARG A 115 -5.47 -18.97 -0.28
N HIS A 116 -5.29 -19.18 -1.58
CA HIS A 116 -5.71 -18.25 -2.62
C HIS A 116 -7.21 -18.39 -2.90
N THR A 117 -7.88 -17.27 -3.18
CA THR A 117 -9.33 -17.23 -3.39
C THR A 117 -9.70 -16.68 -4.76
N SER A 118 -9.52 -15.37 -4.95
CA SER A 118 -9.90 -14.67 -6.17
C SER A 118 -8.72 -13.92 -6.78
N ARG A 119 -8.80 -13.73 -8.10
CA ARG A 119 -7.80 -13.04 -8.91
C ARG A 119 -8.45 -12.02 -9.87
N PRO A 120 -9.24 -11.05 -9.37
CA PRO A 120 -9.90 -10.08 -10.25
C PRO A 120 -8.86 -9.28 -11.03
N THR A 121 -9.15 -9.10 -12.32
CA THR A 121 -8.37 -8.27 -13.23
C THR A 121 -9.22 -7.06 -13.62
N LYS A 122 -8.64 -5.87 -13.48
CA LYS A 122 -9.18 -4.61 -13.99
C LYS A 122 -8.19 -4.00 -14.96
N TYR A 123 -8.66 -3.05 -15.75
CA TYR A 123 -7.84 -2.32 -16.72
C TYR A 123 -8.00 -0.82 -16.49
N PHE A 124 -6.89 -0.10 -16.62
CA PHE A 124 -6.83 1.33 -16.41
C PHE A 124 -6.03 2.00 -17.51
N TYR A 125 -6.42 3.22 -17.86
CA TYR A 125 -5.69 4.11 -18.74
C TYR A 125 -5.00 5.21 -17.93
N SER A 126 -3.74 5.50 -18.24
CA SER A 126 -3.00 6.60 -17.63
C SER A 126 -1.91 7.11 -18.58
N GLU A 127 -1.86 8.42 -18.79
CA GLU A 127 -0.82 9.07 -19.60
C GLU A 127 0.44 9.35 -18.78
N ASP A 128 0.26 9.72 -17.51
CA ASP A 128 1.29 10.26 -16.63
C ASP A 128 1.67 9.31 -15.47
N LEU A 129 1.03 8.15 -15.39
CA LEU A 129 1.16 7.18 -14.30
C LEU A 129 0.75 7.73 -12.91
N ARG A 130 0.08 8.88 -12.86
CA ARG A 130 -0.43 9.50 -11.63
C ARG A 130 -1.93 9.37 -11.55
N GLN A 131 -2.62 9.61 -12.66
CA GLN A 131 -4.08 9.50 -12.74
C GLN A 131 -4.49 8.27 -13.54
N PHE A 132 -5.30 7.42 -12.92
CA PHE A 132 -5.78 6.17 -13.52
C PHE A 132 -7.29 6.22 -13.77
N HIS A 133 -7.68 6.01 -15.02
CA HIS A 133 -9.06 5.99 -15.45
C HIS A 133 -9.45 4.56 -15.79
N ARG A 134 -10.55 4.05 -15.22
CA ARG A 134 -10.99 2.69 -15.52
C ARG A 134 -11.37 2.57 -17.00
N VAL A 135 -10.96 1.48 -17.64
CA VAL A 135 -11.32 1.18 -19.03
C VAL A 135 -11.94 -0.20 -19.17
N ASN A 136 -12.77 -0.34 -20.21
CA ASN A 136 -13.26 -1.62 -20.69
C ASN A 136 -12.41 -2.05 -21.88
N CYS A 137 -11.81 -3.24 -21.78
CA CYS A 137 -10.97 -3.81 -22.83
C CYS A 137 -11.77 -4.76 -23.72
N ILE A 138 -11.50 -4.70 -25.02
CA ILE A 138 -11.95 -5.67 -26.02
C ILE A 138 -10.76 -6.58 -26.31
N ALA A 139 -10.92 -7.87 -26.10
CA ALA A 139 -9.89 -8.86 -26.32
C ALA A 139 -10.32 -9.91 -27.35
N VAL A 140 -9.37 -10.36 -28.16
CA VAL A 140 -9.54 -11.46 -29.12
C VAL A 140 -8.44 -12.48 -28.85
N LYS A 141 -8.82 -13.74 -28.63
CA LYS A 141 -7.89 -14.84 -28.28
C LYS A 141 -6.96 -14.49 -27.10
N GLY A 142 -7.48 -13.80 -26.09
CA GLY A 142 -6.72 -13.40 -24.90
C GLY A 142 -5.83 -12.16 -25.06
N LYS A 143 -5.69 -11.62 -26.28
CA LYS A 143 -4.96 -10.37 -26.54
C LYS A 143 -5.91 -9.18 -26.56
N VAL A 144 -5.62 -8.15 -25.77
CA VAL A 144 -6.39 -6.90 -25.81
C VAL A 144 -6.06 -6.16 -27.11
N ILE A 145 -7.09 -5.84 -27.89
CA ILE A 145 -6.97 -5.18 -29.20
C ILE A 145 -7.58 -3.77 -29.21
N ALA A 146 -8.36 -3.40 -28.22
CA ALA A 146 -8.89 -2.05 -28.04
C ALA A 146 -9.28 -1.83 -26.57
N ALA A 147 -9.24 -0.58 -26.13
CA ALA A 147 -9.73 -0.16 -24.82
C ALA A 147 -10.58 1.10 -24.97
N LYS A 148 -11.61 1.22 -24.14
CA LYS A 148 -12.46 2.40 -24.07
C LYS A 148 -12.59 2.87 -22.63
N LEU A 149 -12.59 4.18 -22.41
CA LEU A 149 -12.93 4.74 -21.11
C LEU A 149 -14.25 4.14 -20.62
N ALA A 150 -14.25 3.63 -19.40
CA ALA A 150 -15.49 3.23 -18.77
C ALA A 150 -16.28 4.52 -18.56
N SER A 151 -17.39 4.67 -19.26
CA SER A 151 -18.33 5.74 -18.98
C SER A 151 -18.76 5.58 -17.53
N ASN A 152 -18.28 6.46 -16.65
CA ASN A 152 -18.89 6.63 -15.35
C ASN A 152 -20.31 7.12 -15.64
N SER A 153 -21.27 6.20 -15.72
CA SER A 153 -22.68 6.52 -15.80
C SER A 153 -23.12 7.07 -14.44
N ALA A 154 -22.73 8.31 -14.16
CA ALA A 154 -23.33 9.29 -13.25
C ALA A 154 -22.31 10.42 -12.98
N LYS A 155 -22.73 11.67 -13.19
CA LYS A 155 -22.05 12.96 -12.95
C LYS A 155 -21.34 13.60 -14.15
N ALA A 156 -22.09 13.86 -15.23
CA ALA A 156 -21.90 15.02 -16.12
C ALA A 156 -23.08 15.14 -17.12
N ARG A 157 -24.32 15.23 -16.62
CA ARG A 157 -25.49 15.67 -17.39
C ARG A 157 -26.46 16.41 -16.47
N THR A 158 -26.04 17.57 -16.01
CA THR A 158 -26.95 18.59 -15.50
C THR A 158 -26.25 19.93 -15.74
N MET A 159 -26.98 20.89 -16.31
CA MET A 159 -26.52 22.13 -16.98
C MET A 159 -26.14 21.89 -18.45
N ALA A 160 -26.95 22.19 -19.47
CA ALA A 160 -28.01 23.20 -19.58
C ALA A 160 -29.30 22.61 -20.18
N ALA A 161 -30.39 22.74 -19.43
CA ALA A 161 -31.71 22.94 -19.99
C ALA A 161 -32.01 24.44 -19.84
N GLU A 162 -32.85 24.96 -20.75
CA GLU A 162 -33.22 26.38 -20.96
C GLU A 162 -32.21 27.10 -21.89
N SER A 163 -32.57 27.55 -23.09
CA SER A 163 -33.84 28.09 -23.55
C SER A 163 -33.89 28.20 -25.09
N SER A 164 -35.12 28.32 -25.60
CA SER A 164 -35.53 28.91 -26.89
C SER A 164 -35.80 27.97 -28.07
N ALA A 165 -37.08 27.99 -28.46
CA ALA A 165 -37.69 27.31 -29.57
C ALA A 165 -37.36 27.97 -30.93
N SER A 166 -37.17 27.14 -31.95
CA SER A 166 -37.64 27.37 -33.33
C SER A 166 -37.30 26.15 -34.20
N THR A 167 -38.30 25.51 -34.81
CA THR A 167 -38.11 24.65 -35.99
C THR A 167 -37.63 25.52 -37.17
N PRO A 168 -36.76 25.03 -38.07
CA PRO A 168 -37.29 24.36 -39.28
C PRO A 168 -36.39 23.31 -39.97
N ARG A 169 -37.06 22.56 -40.86
CA ARG A 169 -36.60 22.00 -42.14
C ARG A 169 -35.68 20.78 -42.18
N SER A 170 -36.20 19.78 -42.90
CA SER A 170 -35.49 18.66 -43.52
C SER A 170 -34.47 19.14 -44.56
N SER A 171 -33.28 18.54 -44.53
CA SER A 171 -32.32 18.50 -45.65
C SER A 171 -31.45 17.25 -45.50
N MET A 172 -31.36 16.48 -46.58
CA MET A 172 -30.59 15.25 -46.69
C MET A 172 -29.09 15.55 -46.82
N SER A 173 -28.27 14.54 -46.46
CA SER A 173 -26.90 14.28 -46.92
C SER A 173 -25.73 14.88 -46.13
N GLY A 174 -25.05 14.00 -45.40
CA GLY A 174 -23.74 14.25 -44.81
C GLY A 174 -23.24 13.03 -44.03
N ALA A 175 -22.77 12.00 -44.74
CA ALA A 175 -22.07 10.88 -44.11
C ALA A 175 -20.73 11.36 -43.53
N SER A 176 -20.62 11.50 -42.21
CA SER A 176 -19.41 11.17 -41.43
C SER A 176 -19.51 11.64 -39.99
N ALA A 177 -19.77 10.69 -39.09
CA ALA A 177 -19.06 10.47 -37.83
C ALA A 177 -19.88 9.51 -36.99
N ARG A 178 -19.60 8.20 -37.12
CA ARG A 178 -20.02 7.23 -36.12
C ARG A 178 -19.53 7.73 -34.74
N PRO A 179 -20.37 7.81 -33.69
CA PRO A 179 -19.93 8.19 -32.34
C PRO A 179 -18.95 7.20 -31.70
N PHE A 180 -18.69 6.07 -32.36
CA PHE A 180 -17.96 4.90 -31.85
C PHE A 180 -16.47 5.11 -31.53
N ASN A 181 -15.90 6.30 -31.76
CA ASN A 181 -14.45 6.51 -31.72
C ASN A 181 -13.95 7.56 -30.73
N ARG A 182 -14.82 8.33 -30.04
CA ARG A 182 -14.34 9.37 -29.10
C ARG A 182 -13.81 8.82 -27.77
N ASP A 183 -14.23 7.62 -27.37
CA ASP A 183 -13.87 7.05 -26.06
C ASP A 183 -12.75 6.02 -26.13
N LYS A 184 -12.20 5.74 -27.31
CA LYS A 184 -11.09 4.79 -27.45
C LYS A 184 -9.80 5.43 -26.97
N VAL A 185 -9.01 4.67 -26.23
CA VAL A 185 -7.72 5.12 -25.71
C VAL A 185 -6.55 4.33 -26.32
N PRO A 186 -5.37 4.94 -26.45
CA PRO A 186 -4.17 4.25 -26.91
C PRO A 186 -3.77 3.12 -25.96
N LEU A 187 -3.56 1.92 -26.49
CA LEU A 187 -3.21 0.74 -25.69
C LEU A 187 -1.82 0.81 -25.04
N THR A 188 -0.92 1.66 -25.57
CA THR A 188 0.41 1.92 -24.98
C THR A 188 0.34 2.48 -23.56
N ASN A 189 -0.78 3.15 -23.24
CA ASN A 189 -1.07 3.77 -21.95
C ASN A 189 -2.15 2.99 -21.17
N VAL A 190 -2.43 1.74 -21.56
CA VAL A 190 -3.37 0.87 -20.86
C VAL A 190 -2.61 -0.17 -20.04
N TYR A 191 -2.97 -0.24 -18.77
CA TYR A 191 -2.37 -1.10 -17.78
C TYR A 191 -3.38 -2.14 -17.30
N LYS A 192 -2.91 -3.37 -17.15
CA LYS A 192 -3.61 -4.48 -16.54
C LYS A 192 -3.28 -4.50 -15.06
N VAL A 193 -4.31 -4.52 -14.22
CA VAL A 193 -4.15 -4.56 -12.77
C VAL A 193 -4.80 -5.82 -12.23
N ILE A 194 -4.00 -6.68 -11.61
CA ILE A 194 -4.45 -7.96 -11.06
C ILE A 194 -4.30 -7.92 -9.55
N ARG A 195 -5.34 -8.32 -8.82
CA ARG A 195 -5.29 -8.47 -7.36
C ARG A 195 -5.39 -9.93 -6.98
N PHE A 196 -4.44 -10.41 -6.18
CA PHE A 196 -4.42 -11.78 -5.67
C PHE A 196 -4.86 -11.76 -4.22
N TYR A 197 -6.05 -12.29 -3.94
CA TYR A 197 -6.60 -12.35 -2.59
C TYR A 197 -6.28 -13.69 -1.94
N SER A 198 -5.67 -13.63 -0.77
CA SER A 198 -5.33 -14.80 0.03
C SER A 198 -5.69 -14.58 1.50
N PHE A 199 -5.91 -15.68 2.22
CA PHE A 199 -6.03 -15.67 3.67
C PHE A 199 -5.20 -16.79 4.30
N TRP A 200 -4.80 -16.62 5.55
CA TRP A 200 -4.04 -17.63 6.29
C TRP A 200 -4.94 -18.83 6.61
N LYS A 201 -4.52 -20.05 6.27
CA LYS A 201 -5.40 -21.24 6.29
C LYS A 201 -6.08 -21.49 7.64
N THR A 202 -5.37 -21.25 8.74
CA THR A 202 -5.88 -21.43 10.10
C THR A 202 -6.43 -20.15 10.71
N CYS A 203 -6.38 -19.00 10.01
CA CYS A 203 -6.88 -17.72 10.47
C CYS A 203 -7.41 -16.92 9.27
N THR A 204 -8.70 -17.09 8.96
CA THR A 204 -9.36 -16.41 7.83
C THR A 204 -9.40 -14.90 7.98
N SER A 205 -9.25 -14.39 9.20
CA SER A 205 -9.12 -12.97 9.54
C SER A 205 -7.78 -12.35 9.11
N PHE A 206 -6.75 -13.16 8.82
CA PHE A 206 -5.46 -12.66 8.35
C PHE A 206 -5.37 -12.79 6.83
N HIS A 207 -5.35 -11.65 6.15
CA HIS A 207 -5.36 -11.55 4.71
C HIS A 207 -4.03 -11.07 4.16
N ARG A 208 -3.70 -11.54 2.96
CA ARG A 208 -2.68 -10.98 2.10
C ARG A 208 -3.30 -10.66 0.75
N ILE A 209 -3.12 -9.43 0.31
CA ILE A 209 -3.60 -8.95 -0.97
C ILE A 209 -2.41 -8.40 -1.73
N VAL A 210 -2.09 -9.02 -2.87
CA VAL A 210 -1.04 -8.53 -3.75
C VAL A 210 -1.68 -7.89 -4.96
N THR A 211 -1.44 -6.59 -5.17
CA THR A 211 -1.86 -5.85 -6.36
C THR A 211 -0.66 -5.70 -7.28
N MET A 212 -0.79 -6.19 -8.51
CA MET A 212 0.19 -6.03 -9.57
C MET A 212 -0.37 -5.09 -10.63
N ILE A 213 0.47 -4.18 -11.08
CA ILE A 213 0.24 -3.44 -12.33
C ILE A 213 1.22 -3.95 -13.39
N ASP A 214 0.71 -4.16 -14.59
CA ASP A 214 1.50 -4.53 -15.74
C ASP A 214 1.00 -3.81 -16.99
N ARG A 215 1.82 -3.71 -18.03
CA ARG A 215 1.39 -3.15 -19.32
C ARG A 215 0.52 -4.17 -20.05
N VAL A 216 -0.48 -3.69 -20.80
CA VAL A 216 -1.29 -4.57 -21.66
C VAL A 216 -0.55 -4.97 -22.92
N ILE A 217 0.32 -4.09 -23.42
CA ILE A 217 1.17 -4.32 -24.59
C ILE A 217 2.63 -4.10 -24.18
N GLU A 218 3.47 -5.06 -24.53
CA GLU A 218 4.93 -4.94 -24.48
C GLU A 218 5.41 -4.64 -25.91
N THR A 219 5.73 -3.38 -26.20
CA THR A 219 6.34 -2.94 -27.46
C THR A 219 7.48 -1.96 -27.18
N ASP A 220 8.36 -1.74 -28.16
CA ASP A 220 9.51 -0.82 -28.05
C ASP A 220 9.12 0.65 -27.83
N HIS A 221 7.84 1.00 -28.08
CA HIS A 221 7.29 2.35 -27.87
C HIS A 221 6.53 2.48 -26.54
N THR A 222 6.91 1.70 -25.53
CA THR A 222 6.26 1.74 -24.23
C THR A 222 6.75 2.92 -23.38
N ASN A 223 5.89 3.42 -22.49
CA ASN A 223 6.19 4.55 -21.61
C ASN A 223 7.45 4.24 -20.76
N PRO A 224 8.59 4.91 -20.98
CA PRO A 224 9.86 4.59 -20.33
C PRO A 224 9.82 4.77 -18.81
N ASP A 225 8.88 5.57 -18.29
CA ASP A 225 8.75 5.85 -16.87
C ASP A 225 8.04 4.74 -16.10
N PHE A 226 7.34 3.84 -16.82
CA PHE A 226 6.68 2.72 -16.16
C PHE A 226 7.71 1.69 -15.68
N LYS A 227 7.62 1.41 -14.38
CA LYS A 227 8.35 0.35 -13.70
C LYS A 227 7.36 -0.66 -13.16
N LYS A 228 7.59 -1.94 -13.39
CA LYS A 228 6.78 -2.98 -12.78
C LYS A 228 6.95 -2.93 -11.27
N ARG A 229 5.85 -2.81 -10.54
CA ARG A 229 5.86 -2.83 -9.06
C ARG A 229 4.70 -3.66 -8.55
N LEU A 230 4.83 -4.15 -7.32
CA LEU A 230 3.81 -4.92 -6.62
C LEU A 230 3.47 -4.20 -5.32
N PHE A 231 2.18 -4.03 -5.04
CA PHE A 231 1.71 -3.52 -3.75
C PHE A 231 1.21 -4.71 -2.92
N VAL A 232 1.90 -5.00 -1.81
CA VAL A 232 1.60 -6.14 -0.95
C VAL A 232 0.99 -5.63 0.34
N GLN A 233 -0.30 -5.88 0.53
CA GLN A 233 -1.02 -5.54 1.76
C GLN A 233 -1.20 -6.79 2.63
N TYR A 234 -0.77 -6.71 3.87
CA TYR A 234 -1.16 -7.60 4.95
C TYR A 234 -2.22 -6.94 5.81
N LEU A 235 -3.25 -7.70 6.19
CA LEU A 235 -4.41 -7.16 6.89
C LEU A 235 -5.01 -8.17 7.86
N TRP A 236 -4.94 -7.86 9.15
CA TRP A 236 -5.67 -8.52 10.23
C TRP A 236 -7.03 -7.85 10.40
N ARG A 237 -8.11 -8.55 10.01
CA ARG A 237 -9.49 -8.08 10.18
C ARG A 237 -10.09 -8.66 11.44
N ASN A 238 -10.35 -7.82 12.45
CA ASN A 238 -11.05 -8.24 13.68
C ASN A 238 -10.41 -9.47 14.36
N ALA A 239 -9.10 -9.68 14.18
CA ALA A 239 -8.41 -10.86 14.67
C ALA A 239 -8.15 -10.76 16.17
N LYS A 240 -8.53 -11.78 16.93
CA LYS A 240 -8.29 -11.86 18.37
C LYS A 240 -6.81 -12.12 18.65
N SER A 241 -6.32 -11.69 19.82
CA SER A 241 -4.93 -11.92 20.23
C SER A 241 -4.52 -13.39 20.20
N ILE A 242 -5.44 -14.31 20.54
CA ILE A 242 -5.20 -15.76 20.48
C ILE A 242 -4.98 -16.26 19.03
N GLU A 243 -5.66 -15.67 18.05
CA GLU A 243 -5.52 -16.03 16.64
C GLU A 243 -4.18 -15.53 16.10
N LYS A 244 -3.81 -14.29 16.42
CA LYS A 244 -2.48 -13.74 16.13
C LYS A 244 -1.37 -14.61 16.74
N ALA A 245 -1.53 -15.03 18.01
CA ALA A 245 -0.57 -15.91 18.68
C ALA A 245 -0.46 -17.28 18.01
N ARG A 246 -1.59 -17.88 17.58
CA ARG A 246 -1.59 -19.15 16.83
C ARG A 246 -0.80 -19.03 15.52
N VAL A 247 -1.09 -18.00 14.71
CA VAL A 247 -0.38 -17.76 13.45
C VAL A 247 1.12 -17.56 13.67
N ARG A 248 1.52 -16.79 14.69
CA ARG A 248 2.93 -16.62 15.06
C ARG A 248 3.61 -17.93 15.42
N LYS A 249 2.91 -18.81 16.16
CA LYS A 249 3.43 -20.14 16.54
C LYS A 249 3.54 -21.07 15.34
N GLU A 250 2.59 -21.02 14.40
CA GLU A 250 2.63 -21.80 13.15
C GLU A 250 3.78 -21.35 12.24
N PHE A 251 3.99 -20.03 12.16
CA PHE A 251 5.11 -19.42 11.45
C PHE A 251 6.28 -19.11 12.40
N ASP A 252 6.71 -20.08 13.20
CA ASP A 252 7.92 -19.89 14.02
C ASP A 252 9.15 -19.73 13.10
N PRO A 253 9.78 -18.54 13.03
CA PRO A 253 10.89 -18.29 12.13
C PRO A 253 12.11 -19.17 12.40
N LYS A 254 12.32 -19.61 13.66
CA LYS A 254 13.43 -20.51 14.01
C LYS A 254 13.21 -21.90 13.41
N ARG A 255 11.98 -22.41 13.52
CA ARG A 255 11.56 -23.66 12.87
C ARG A 255 11.66 -23.55 11.35
N GLN A 256 11.30 -22.40 10.77
CA GLN A 256 11.42 -22.19 9.32
C GLN A 256 12.87 -22.18 8.84
N ARG A 257 13.79 -21.51 9.55
CA ARG A 257 15.22 -21.53 9.23
C ARG A 257 15.76 -22.96 9.27
N LEU A 258 15.43 -23.72 10.32
CA LEU A 258 15.86 -25.11 10.45
C LEU A 258 15.34 -25.99 9.31
N LEU A 259 14.07 -25.86 8.93
CA LEU A 259 13.49 -26.61 7.82
C LEU A 259 14.15 -26.29 6.47
N ARG A 260 14.54 -25.03 6.23
CA ARG A 260 15.29 -24.64 5.02
C ARG A 260 16.65 -25.34 4.97
N PHE A 261 17.42 -25.30 6.06
CA PHE A 261 18.71 -26.00 6.14
C PHE A 261 18.59 -27.51 5.86
N VAL A 262 17.56 -28.16 6.41
CA VAL A 262 17.32 -29.59 6.17
C VAL A 262 16.97 -29.85 4.70
N ASN A 263 16.08 -29.06 4.09
CA ASN A 263 15.68 -29.23 2.69
C ASN A 263 16.82 -28.92 1.70
N ASP A 264 17.64 -27.92 1.97
CA ASP A 264 18.80 -27.57 1.14
C ASP A 264 19.84 -28.70 1.17
N SER A 265 20.07 -29.30 2.36
CA SER A 265 20.96 -30.46 2.50
C SER A 265 20.46 -31.70 1.74
N MET A 266 19.15 -31.91 1.69
CA MET A 266 18.51 -33.02 0.95
C MET A 266 18.55 -32.78 -0.56
N SER A 267 18.43 -31.53 -0.99
CA SER A 267 18.49 -31.13 -2.41
C SER A 267 19.91 -31.26 -2.96
N GLN A 268 20.93 -30.88 -2.18
CA GLN A 268 22.34 -31.10 -2.51
C GLN A 268 22.68 -32.60 -2.61
N LYS A 269 22.21 -33.42 -1.66
CA LYS A 269 22.40 -34.88 -1.69
C LYS A 269 21.78 -35.57 -2.91
N ARG A 270 20.66 -35.04 -3.44
CA ARG A 270 20.04 -35.54 -4.67
C ARG A 270 20.82 -35.15 -5.92
N SER A 271 21.39 -33.95 -5.98
CA SER A 271 22.20 -33.48 -7.13
C SER A 271 23.52 -34.24 -7.30
N HIS A 272 24.07 -34.83 -6.23
CA HIS A 272 25.33 -35.60 -6.27
C HIS A 272 25.13 -37.09 -6.56
N ARG A 273 23.89 -37.54 -6.83
CA ARG A 273 23.54 -38.95 -7.13
C ARG A 273 23.08 -39.17 -8.56
N THR A 274 23.21 -38.17 -9.42
CA THR A 274 23.03 -38.24 -10.88
C THR A 274 24.37 -38.00 -11.55
#